data_AF-A0A9N9HA29-F1
#
_entry.id   AF-A0A9N9HA29-F1
#
_cell.length_a   1.000
_cell.length_b   1.000
_cell.length_c   1.000
_cell.angle_alpha   90.00
_cell.angle_beta   90.00
_cell.angle_gamma   90.00
#
_symmetry.space_group_name_H-M   'P 1'
#
loop_
_entity.id
_entity.type
_entity.pdbx_description
1 polymer ?
#
loop_
_entity_poly.entity_id
_entity_poly.type
_entity_poly.pdbx_seq_one_letter_code
_entity_poly.pdbx_strand_id
1 'polypeptide(L)'
;RGKMHQRSNTTSKFEVKETNTMSKDYDPVTGNKRVNKYMLIKEVGRGVHGKVKLGRDMETGELVAIKIVDRTSRRRLGQRNNELSNEQKIRKEIAILKKCAHPHVVRLIEVIDDPMSKKIYM
;
A
#
# COMPACT_ATOMS: atom_id res chain seq x y z
N ARG A 1 42.16 20.74 17.06
CA ARG A 1 40.79 21.27 17.29
C ARG A 1 40.05 21.31 15.95
N GLY A 2 39.39 20.23 15.54
CA GLY A 2 38.58 20.18 14.32
C GLY A 2 37.16 19.80 14.67
N LYS A 3 36.21 20.73 14.55
CA LYS A 3 34.79 20.46 14.77
C LYS A 3 34.24 19.73 13.53
N MET A 4 33.94 18.43 13.68
CA MET A 4 33.11 17.68 12.76
C MET A 4 31.74 18.37 12.68
N HIS A 5 31.46 18.97 11.51
CA HIS A 5 30.11 19.39 11.19
C HIS A 5 29.26 18.14 11.00
N GLN A 6 28.40 17.84 11.98
CA GLN A 6 27.33 16.87 11.79
C GLN A 6 26.40 17.44 10.72
N ARG A 7 26.42 16.83 9.53
CA ARG A 7 25.38 17.04 8.52
C ARG A 7 24.09 16.48 9.11
N SER A 8 23.18 17.36 9.49
CA SER A 8 21.79 16.99 9.78
C SER A 8 21.16 16.49 8.47
N ASN A 9 21.10 15.17 8.29
CA ASN A 9 20.30 14.55 7.25
C ASN A 9 18.82 14.80 7.57
N THR A 10 18.21 15.78 6.90
CA THR A 10 16.78 16.11 6.98
C THR A 10 15.89 15.16 6.17
N THR A 11 16.20 13.86 6.16
CA THR A 11 15.54 12.86 5.30
C THR A 11 14.20 12.32 5.86
N SER A 12 13.68 12.86 6.96
CA SER A 12 12.56 12.23 7.69
C SER A 12 11.16 12.49 7.14
N LYS A 13 10.98 13.28 6.07
CA LYS A 13 9.63 13.76 5.71
C LYS A 13 8.80 12.81 4.83
N PHE A 14 9.35 11.70 4.33
CA PHE A 14 8.70 10.89 3.29
C PHE A 14 8.87 9.37 3.46
N GLU A 15 8.99 8.87 4.68
CA GLU A 15 9.03 7.43 4.92
C GLU A 15 7.64 6.81 4.75
N VAL A 16 7.54 5.77 3.91
CA VAL A 16 6.32 4.99 3.73
C VAL A 16 6.15 4.09 4.94
N LYS A 17 5.01 4.17 5.62
CA LYS A 17 4.70 3.31 6.77
C LYS A 17 4.54 1.86 6.30
N GLU A 18 5.19 0.93 6.99
CA GLU A 18 5.00 -0.51 6.76
C GLU A 18 4.25 -1.14 7.94
N THR A 19 3.19 -1.88 7.64
CA THR A 19 2.35 -2.54 8.63
C THR A 19 2.24 -4.02 8.30
N ASN A 20 2.72 -4.88 9.21
CA ASN A 20 2.79 -6.34 9.02
C ASN A 20 1.63 -7.10 9.70
N THR A 21 0.66 -6.38 10.27
CA THR A 21 -0.53 -6.95 10.90
C THR A 21 -1.78 -6.24 10.40
N MET A 22 -2.79 -7.01 10.02
CA MET A 22 -4.01 -6.48 9.45
C MET A 22 -5.22 -6.82 10.31
N SER A 23 -5.90 -5.79 10.82
CA SER A 23 -7.22 -5.90 11.42
C SER A 23 -8.31 -5.61 10.39
N LYS A 24 -9.42 -6.35 10.50
CA LYS A 24 -10.61 -6.14 9.68
C LYS A 24 -11.80 -5.94 10.59
N ASP A 25 -12.60 -4.94 10.26
CA ASP A 25 -13.82 -4.63 10.97
C ASP A 25 -14.87 -4.09 9.99
N TYR A 26 -16.07 -3.82 10.46
CA TYR A 26 -17.15 -3.24 9.68
C TYR A 26 -17.85 -2.14 10.47
N ASP A 27 -18.12 -1.03 9.78
CA ASP A 27 -18.92 0.03 10.34
C ASP A 27 -20.38 -0.45 10.48
N PRO A 28 -20.98 -0.39 11.68
CA PRO A 28 -22.31 -0.96 11.92
C PRO A 28 -23.45 -0.16 11.26
N VAL A 29 -23.21 1.10 10.87
CA VAL A 29 -24.22 1.97 10.27
C VAL A 29 -24.20 1.86 8.76
N THR A 30 -23.02 1.95 8.16
CA THR A 30 -22.82 1.98 6.71
C THR A 30 -22.52 0.60 6.12
N GLY A 31 -22.14 -0.38 6.93
CA GLY A 31 -21.65 -1.69 6.48
C GLY A 31 -20.28 -1.62 5.81
N ASN A 32 -19.63 -0.45 5.79
CA ASN A 32 -18.35 -0.27 5.12
C ASN A 32 -17.25 -1.04 5.84
N LYS A 33 -16.43 -1.73 5.05
CA LYS A 33 -15.27 -2.46 5.58
C LYS A 33 -14.23 -1.48 6.08
N ARG A 34 -13.73 -1.74 7.28
CA ARG A 34 -12.53 -1.09 7.83
C ARG A 34 -11.35 -2.05 7.78
N VAL A 35 -10.22 -1.55 7.30
CA VAL A 35 -8.92 -2.25 7.33
C VAL A 35 -7.94 -1.37 8.09
N ASN A 36 -7.48 -1.84 9.24
CA ASN A 36 -6.73 -1.01 10.20
C ASN A 36 -7.47 0.32 10.46
N LYS A 37 -6.80 1.45 10.20
CA LYS A 37 -7.37 2.80 10.37
C LYS A 37 -8.15 3.32 9.16
N TYR A 38 -8.23 2.56 8.07
CA TYR A 38 -8.84 3.01 6.82
C TYR A 38 -10.24 2.44 6.62
N MET A 39 -11.23 3.30 6.45
CA MET A 39 -12.56 2.91 6.01
C MET A 39 -12.62 2.86 4.48
N LEU A 40 -13.02 1.72 3.91
CA LEU A 40 -13.15 1.52 2.46
C LEU A 40 -14.57 1.92 2.03
N ILE A 41 -14.68 2.98 1.23
CA ILE A 41 -15.96 3.57 0.85
C ILE A 41 -16.47 2.98 -0.46
N LYS A 42 -15.88 3.36 -1.60
CA LYS A 42 -16.36 2.93 -2.94
C LYS A 42 -15.21 2.57 -3.86
N GLU A 43 -15.46 1.67 -4.81
CA GLU A 43 -14.49 1.40 -5.88
C GLU A 43 -14.39 2.61 -6.81
N VAL A 44 -13.17 3.03 -7.11
CA VAL A 44 -12.86 4.15 -8.01
C VAL A 44 -12.08 3.72 -9.24
N GLY A 45 -11.56 2.49 -9.25
CA GLY A 45 -10.87 1.95 -10.42
C GLY A 45 -10.55 0.48 -10.27
N ARG A 46 -10.35 -0.17 -11.41
CA ARG A 46 -9.94 -1.57 -11.48
C ARG A 46 -8.93 -1.74 -12.59
N GLY A 47 -7.82 -2.42 -12.30
CA GLY A 47 -6.75 -2.65 -13.25
C GLY A 47 -6.29 -4.11 -13.24
N VAL A 48 -5.19 -4.37 -13.95
CA VAL A 48 -4.64 -5.73 -14.14
C VAL A 48 -4.28 -6.41 -12.81
N HIS A 49 -3.75 -5.64 -11.84
CA HIS A 49 -3.23 -6.20 -10.58
C HIS A 49 -4.22 -6.17 -9.42
N GLY A 50 -5.39 -5.54 -9.58
CA GLY A 50 -6.32 -5.39 -8.48
C GLY A 50 -7.30 -4.23 -8.66
N LYS A 51 -7.88 -3.80 -7.55
CA LYS A 51 -8.86 -2.71 -7.51
C LYS A 51 -8.40 -1.59 -6.61
N VAL A 52 -8.86 -0.39 -6.91
CA VAL A 52 -8.61 0.82 -6.14
C VAL A 52 -9.95 1.28 -5.55
N LYS A 53 -9.97 1.50 -4.25
CA LYS A 53 -11.11 2.09 -3.56
C LYS A 53 -10.77 3.49 -3.05
N LEU A 54 -11.74 4.39 -3.12
CA LEU A 54 -11.76 5.56 -2.26
C LEU A 54 -11.92 5.07 -0.82
N GLY A 55 -11.06 5.54 0.06
CA GLY A 55 -11.17 5.33 1.49
C GLY A 55 -10.98 6.62 2.27
N ARG A 56 -11.16 6.51 3.59
CA ARG A 56 -10.92 7.58 4.54
C ARG A 56 -9.98 7.08 5.62
N ASP A 57 -8.92 7.83 5.89
CA ASP A 57 -8.13 7.65 7.10
C ASP A 57 -8.98 8.14 8.29
N MET A 58 -9.28 7.25 9.23
CA MET A 58 -10.16 7.55 10.36
C MET A 58 -9.46 8.36 11.46
N GLU A 59 -8.13 8.46 11.43
CA GLU A 59 -7.35 9.28 12.37
C GLU A 59 -7.27 10.73 11.89
N THR A 60 -7.01 10.95 10.59
CA THR A 60 -6.83 12.30 10.02
C THR A 60 -8.08 12.85 9.36
N GLY A 61 -9.02 11.98 8.99
CA GLY A 61 -10.21 12.33 8.22
C GLY A 61 -9.97 12.49 6.72
N GLU A 62 -8.72 12.38 6.24
CA GLU A 62 -8.34 12.58 4.84
C GLU A 62 -8.86 11.46 3.93
N LEU A 63 -9.19 11.82 2.69
CA LEU A 63 -9.54 10.85 1.65
C LEU A 63 -8.28 10.29 0.99
N VAL A 64 -8.27 8.98 0.79
CA VAL A 64 -7.14 8.24 0.22
C VAL A 64 -7.61 7.29 -0.89
N ALA A 65 -6.70 6.97 -1.81
CA ALA A 65 -6.88 5.88 -2.75
C ALA A 65 -6.19 4.63 -2.20
N ILE A 66 -6.94 3.54 -2.03
CA ILE A 66 -6.45 2.28 -1.47
C ILE A 66 -6.45 1.23 -2.57
N LYS A 67 -5.27 0.84 -3.03
CA LYS A 67 -5.08 -0.25 -3.97
C LYS A 67 -5.05 -1.57 -3.21
N ILE A 68 -5.87 -2.51 -3.65
CA ILE A 68 -6.06 -3.83 -3.06
C ILE A 68 -5.63 -4.85 -4.10
N VAL A 69 -4.56 -5.60 -3.79
CA VAL A 69 -4.00 -6.63 -4.66
C VAL A 69 -4.02 -7.99 -3.96
N ASP A 70 -4.23 -9.06 -4.71
CA ASP A 70 -4.10 -10.42 -4.17
C ASP A 70 -2.61 -10.80 -4.13
N ARG A 71 -2.11 -11.32 -3.01
CA ARG A 71 -0.70 -11.72 -2.84
C ARG A 71 -0.31 -12.77 -3.86
N THR A 72 -1.15 -13.79 -4.01
CA THR A 72 -0.94 -14.89 -4.95
C THR A 72 -1.85 -14.74 -6.16
N SER A 73 -1.28 -14.98 -7.36
CA SER A 73 -2.09 -15.06 -8.58
C SER A 73 -2.64 -16.48 -8.73
N ARG A 74 -3.85 -16.60 -9.30
CA ARG A 74 -4.32 -17.89 -9.81
C ARG A 74 -3.40 -18.29 -10.96
N ARG A 75 -2.67 -19.40 -10.80
CA ARG A 75 -1.77 -19.94 -11.82
C ARG A 75 -2.56 -20.09 -13.13
N ARG A 76 -2.21 -19.30 -14.15
CA ARG A 76 -2.84 -19.41 -15.46
C ARG A 76 -2.23 -20.61 -16.17
N LEU A 77 -3.03 -21.41 -16.89
CA LEU A 77 -2.48 -22.42 -17.79
C LEU A 77 -1.52 -21.73 -18.78
N GLY A 78 -0.30 -22.25 -18.91
CA GLY A 78 0.73 -21.70 -19.80
C GLY A 78 1.71 -20.70 -19.17
N GLN A 79 1.65 -20.45 -17.86
CA GLN A 79 2.66 -19.64 -17.18
C GLN A 79 4.05 -20.30 -17.24
N ARG A 80 5.01 -19.63 -17.89
CA ARG A 80 6.41 -20.07 -17.96
C ARG A 80 7.07 -19.94 -16.59
N ASN A 81 7.94 -20.89 -16.24
CA ASN A 81 8.65 -20.92 -14.95
C ASN A 81 9.56 -19.69 -14.70
N ASN A 82 9.86 -18.88 -15.73
CA ASN A 82 10.73 -17.70 -15.63
C ASN A 82 9.98 -16.39 -15.36
N GLU A 83 8.66 -16.40 -15.23
CA GLU A 83 7.89 -15.18 -14.95
C GLU A 83 7.93 -14.83 -13.45
N LEU A 84 8.12 -13.54 -13.11
CA LEU A 84 8.05 -13.09 -11.70
C LEU A 84 6.73 -13.52 -11.06
N SER A 85 6.80 -14.01 -9.83
CA SER A 85 5.63 -14.27 -9.02
C SER A 85 4.82 -12.97 -8.82
N ASN A 86 3.51 -13.10 -8.59
CA ASN A 86 2.68 -11.91 -8.39
C ASN A 86 3.17 -11.06 -7.21
N GLU A 87 3.59 -11.73 -6.13
CA GLU A 87 4.21 -11.10 -4.97
C GLU A 87 5.51 -10.36 -5.33
N GLN A 88 6.38 -10.93 -6.18
CA GLN A 88 7.57 -10.24 -6.67
C GLN A 88 7.21 -8.99 -7.50
N LYS A 89 6.17 -9.06 -8.33
CA LYS A 89 5.67 -7.90 -9.10
C LYS A 89 5.17 -6.80 -8.16
N ILE A 90 4.39 -7.16 -7.13
CA ILE A 90 3.88 -6.23 -6.11
C ILE A 90 5.03 -5.59 -5.33
N ARG A 91 6.00 -6.39 -4.85
CA ARG A 91 7.19 -5.90 -4.14
C ARG A 91 8.00 -4.92 -4.98
N LYS A 92 8.15 -5.19 -6.29
CA LYS A 92 8.81 -4.26 -7.23
C LYS A 92 8.04 -2.95 -7.37
N GLU A 93 6.71 -2.99 -7.49
CA GLU A 93 5.86 -1.80 -7.55
C GLU A 93 6.02 -0.94 -6.29
N ILE A 94 5.93 -1.55 -5.10
CA ILE A 94 6.14 -0.87 -3.80
C ILE A 94 7.52 -0.22 -3.73
N ALA A 95 8.58 -0.95 -4.12
CA ALA A 95 9.95 -0.43 -4.07
C ALA A 95 10.16 0.77 -5.00
N ILE A 96 9.46 0.82 -6.14
CA ILE A 96 9.47 2.00 -7.03
C ILE A 96 8.73 3.15 -6.37
N LEU A 97 7.50 2.93 -5.88
CA LEU A 97 6.68 3.98 -5.28
C LEU A 97 7.32 4.58 -4.02
N LYS A 98 8.02 3.78 -3.21
CA LYS A 98 8.79 4.26 -2.04
C LYS A 98 9.92 5.22 -2.42
N LYS A 99 10.46 5.11 -3.64
CA LYS A 99 11.54 5.97 -4.14
C LYS A 99 11.02 7.20 -4.89
N CYS A 100 9.73 7.25 -5.21
CA CYS A 100 9.12 8.35 -5.94
C CYS A 100 8.61 9.43 -4.99
N ALA A 101 9.31 10.55 -4.92
CA ALA A 101 8.88 11.75 -4.20
C ALA A 101 8.85 12.95 -5.16
N HIS A 102 7.70 13.19 -5.79
CA HIS A 102 7.54 14.25 -6.79
C HIS A 102 6.11 14.82 -6.77
N PRO A 103 5.91 16.14 -6.92
CA PRO A 103 4.59 16.78 -6.82
C PRO A 103 3.55 16.28 -7.83
N HIS A 104 4.01 15.74 -8.96
CA HIS A 104 3.15 15.21 -10.03
C HIS A 104 3.11 13.68 -10.10
N VAL A 105 3.65 12.99 -9.09
CA VAL A 105 3.60 11.54 -8.97
C VAL A 105 2.86 11.19 -7.69
N VAL A 106 1.94 10.22 -7.78
CA VAL A 106 1.19 9.75 -6.61
C VAL A 106 2.15 9.24 -5.54
N ARG A 107 1.86 9.59 -4.29
CA ARG A 107 2.67 9.22 -3.14
C ARG A 107 2.07 8.00 -2.45
N LEU A 108 2.91 7.00 -2.20
CA LEU A 108 2.57 5.88 -1.34
C LEU A 108 2.67 6.31 0.12
N ILE A 109 1.63 6.05 0.91
CA ILE A 109 1.54 6.50 2.31
C ILE A 109 1.86 5.34 3.26
N GLU A 110 1.21 4.20 3.05
CA GLU A 110 1.33 3.03 3.91
C GLU A 110 1.18 1.75 3.09
N VAL A 111 1.93 0.71 3.45
CA VAL A 111 1.74 -0.65 2.93
C VAL A 111 1.33 -1.55 4.07
N ILE A 112 0.16 -2.18 3.95
CA ILE A 112 -0.34 -3.20 4.89
C ILE A 112 -0.13 -4.56 4.23
N ASP A 113 0.93 -5.24 4.65
CA ASP A 113 1.42 -6.53 4.13
C ASP A 113 1.45 -7.57 5.26
N ASP A 114 0.27 -8.01 5.70
CA ASP A 114 0.17 -9.09 6.69
C ASP A 114 0.46 -10.46 6.03
N PRO A 115 1.48 -11.22 6.46
CA PRO A 115 1.83 -12.52 5.89
C PRO A 115 0.69 -13.54 5.89
N MET A 116 -0.23 -13.44 6.86
CA MET A 116 -1.40 -14.31 6.99
C MET A 116 -2.55 -13.88 6.06
N SER A 117 -2.46 -12.69 5.48
CA SER A 117 -3.43 -12.18 4.52
C SER A 117 -3.12 -12.63 3.09
N LYS A 118 -4.17 -13.07 2.38
CA LYS A 118 -4.14 -13.26 0.92
C LYS A 118 -4.11 -11.95 0.13
N LYS A 119 -4.26 -10.79 0.78
CA LYS A 119 -4.34 -9.47 0.15
C LYS A 119 -3.34 -8.51 0.78
N ILE A 120 -2.75 -7.67 -0.07
CA ILE A 120 -1.90 -6.54 0.32
C ILE A 120 -2.67 -5.25 -0.01
N TYR A 121 -2.57 -4.27 0.89
CA TYR A 121 -3.17 -2.94 0.72
C TYR A 121 -2.04 -1.91 0.65
N MET A 122 -2.12 -1.00 -0.31
CA MET A 122 -1.15 0.07 -0.52
C MET A 122 -1.79 1.30 -1.17
#